data_AF-A0A1H1L817-F1
#
_entry.id   AF-A0A1H1L817-F1
#
_cell.length_a   1.000
_cell.length_b   1.000
_cell.length_c   1.000
_cell.angle_alpha   90.00
_cell.angle_beta   90.00
_cell.angle_gamma   90.00
#
_symmetry.space_group_name_H-M   'P 1'
#
loop_
_entity.id
_entity.type
_entity.pdbx_description
1 polymer ?
#
loop_
_entity_poly.entity_id
_entity_poly.type
_entity_poly.pdbx_seq_one_letter_code
_entity_poly.pdbx_strand_id
1 'polypeptide(L)'
;MKKIIKFIAVFAMIFALTSCEEESNFKESEIALTPVYSITDITGTNAAFKINFYKEIDLLTEYSTVDKLISYIPSGYVDNSTSDDYIIEATVIKERTVTVDDEETIEPYTAKYTVNASKITGDGTMVVLSTYQDAETSTNSYIIKVSEDQVYN
;
A
#
# COMPACT_ATOMS: atom_id res chain seq x y z
N MET A 1 56.46 42.41 -11.51
CA MET A 1 55.69 41.32 -12.19
C MET A 1 55.50 40.06 -11.34
N LYS A 2 56.44 39.65 -10.47
CA LYS A 2 56.29 38.44 -9.62
C LYS A 2 55.12 38.46 -8.61
N LYS A 3 54.60 39.64 -8.23
CA LYS A 3 53.47 39.76 -7.28
C LYS A 3 52.09 39.55 -7.94
N ILE A 4 51.96 39.80 -9.25
CA ILE A 4 50.71 39.63 -10.00
C ILE A 4 50.44 38.16 -10.29
N ILE A 5 51.49 37.37 -10.57
CA ILE A 5 51.39 35.92 -10.82
C ILE A 5 50.79 35.18 -9.61
N LYS A 6 51.09 35.63 -8.39
CA LYS A 6 50.54 35.02 -7.16
C LYS A 6 49.03 35.21 -7.03
N PHE A 7 48.49 36.35 -7.48
CA PHE A 7 47.05 36.60 -7.44
C PHE A 7 46.29 35.78 -8.50
N ILE A 8 46.86 35.62 -9.69
CA ILE A 8 46.25 34.82 -10.77
C ILE A 8 46.17 33.34 -10.37
N ALA A 9 47.20 32.81 -9.70
CA ALA A 9 47.21 31.41 -9.26
C ALA A 9 46.15 31.12 -8.18
N VAL A 10 45.92 32.05 -7.24
CA VAL A 10 44.89 31.91 -6.21
C VAL A 10 43.49 32.04 -6.81
N PHE A 11 43.30 32.94 -7.77
CA PHE A 11 42.01 33.14 -8.43
C PHE A 11 41.62 31.93 -9.30
N ALA A 12 42.58 31.32 -10.00
CA ALA A 12 42.35 30.09 -10.77
C ALA A 12 42.01 28.88 -9.88
N MET A 13 42.51 28.83 -8.65
CA MET A 13 42.21 27.75 -7.70
C MET A 13 40.78 27.82 -7.14
N ILE A 14 40.23 29.03 -6.98
CA ILE A 14 38.86 29.24 -6.50
C ILE A 14 37.84 28.79 -7.56
N PHE A 15 38.11 29.04 -8.84
CA PHE A 15 37.23 28.59 -9.95
C PHE A 15 37.22 27.05 -10.14
N ALA A 16 38.25 26.34 -9.70
CA ALA A 16 38.28 24.88 -9.77
C ALA A 16 37.34 24.20 -8.76
N LEU A 17 36.88 24.91 -7.71
CA LEU A 17 36.00 24.36 -6.69
C LEU A 17 34.50 24.56 -6.98
N THR A 18 34.15 25.45 -7.92
CA THR A 18 32.75 25.71 -8.31
C THR A 18 32.28 24.88 -9.49
N SER A 19 33.15 24.03 -10.07
CA SER A 19 32.84 23.16 -11.22
C SER A 19 32.34 21.77 -10.80
N CYS A 20 32.09 21.54 -9.51
CA CYS A 20 31.63 20.26 -8.97
C CYS A 20 30.19 20.35 -8.44
N GLU A 21 29.33 21.14 -9.08
CA GLU A 21 27.91 20.86 -9.02
C GLU A 21 27.69 19.63 -9.91
N GLU A 22 27.71 18.43 -9.31
CA GLU A 22 27.19 17.24 -9.98
C GLU A 22 25.70 17.51 -10.21
N GLU A 23 25.34 17.95 -11.42
CA GLU A 23 23.98 17.81 -11.91
C GLU A 23 23.64 16.32 -11.84
N SER A 24 22.90 15.94 -10.82
CA SER A 24 22.37 14.58 -10.68
C SER A 24 21.49 14.32 -11.90
N ASN A 25 22.02 13.56 -12.86
CA ASN A 25 21.27 13.06 -14.01
C ASN A 25 20.21 12.00 -13.61
N PHE A 26 20.13 11.66 -12.32
CA PHE A 26 19.08 10.82 -11.78
C PHE A 26 17.89 11.70 -11.43
N LYS A 27 16.75 11.41 -12.05
CA LYS A 27 15.46 11.89 -11.53
C LYS A 27 15.40 11.51 -10.06
N GLU A 28 15.08 12.48 -9.21
CA GLU A 28 14.76 12.20 -7.82
C GLU A 28 13.67 11.13 -7.78
N SER A 29 13.81 10.20 -6.85
CA SER A 29 12.81 9.16 -6.66
C SER A 29 11.49 9.80 -6.23
N GLU A 30 10.42 9.54 -6.97
CA GLU A 30 9.06 10.00 -6.61
C GLU A 30 8.47 9.19 -5.44
N ILE A 31 9.26 8.34 -4.79
CA ILE A 31 8.84 7.55 -3.63
C ILE A 31 8.47 8.49 -2.49
N ALA A 32 7.21 8.43 -2.07
CA ALA A 32 6.68 9.24 -1.00
C ALA A 32 6.07 8.35 0.08
N LEU A 33 6.05 8.85 1.31
CA LEU A 33 5.28 8.22 2.38
C LEU A 33 3.80 8.51 2.15
N THR A 34 3.02 7.46 1.91
CA THR A 34 1.56 7.53 1.74
C THR A 34 0.87 6.99 2.99
N PRO A 35 -0.12 7.70 3.55
CA PRO A 35 -0.85 7.22 4.72
C PRO A 35 -1.80 6.08 4.36
N VAL A 36 -1.84 5.06 5.22
CA VAL A 36 -2.66 3.86 5.06
C VAL A 36 -3.37 3.49 6.36
N TYR A 37 -4.51 2.81 6.23
CA TYR A 37 -5.02 1.96 7.31
C TYR A 37 -4.39 0.58 7.16
N SER A 38 -3.55 0.22 8.12
CA SER A 38 -2.84 -1.06 8.17
C SER A 38 -3.61 -2.03 9.05
N ILE A 39 -4.11 -3.10 8.44
CA ILE A 39 -4.81 -4.19 9.10
C ILE A 39 -3.83 -5.33 9.33
N THR A 40 -3.66 -5.69 10.58
CA THR A 40 -2.71 -6.70 11.08
C THR A 40 -3.40 -7.62 12.08
N ASP A 41 -2.66 -8.60 12.63
CA ASP A 41 -3.17 -9.59 13.59
C ASP A 41 -4.46 -10.28 13.13
N ILE A 42 -4.56 -10.53 11.82
CA ILE A 42 -5.76 -11.06 11.17
C ILE A 42 -5.92 -12.52 11.56
N THR A 43 -6.92 -12.81 12.39
CA THR A 43 -7.20 -14.15 12.89
C THR A 43 -8.42 -14.73 12.20
N GLY A 44 -8.24 -15.85 11.50
CA GLY A 44 -9.29 -16.59 10.79
C GLY A 44 -8.71 -17.61 9.82
N THR A 45 -9.56 -18.41 9.19
CA THR A 45 -9.13 -19.38 8.16
C THR A 45 -8.64 -18.64 6.91
N ASN A 46 -7.47 -19.03 6.38
CA ASN A 46 -6.86 -18.40 5.20
C ASN A 46 -6.66 -16.88 5.34
N ALA A 47 -6.43 -16.39 6.58
CA ALA A 47 -6.20 -14.99 6.83
C ALA A 47 -4.91 -14.49 6.16
N ALA A 48 -4.98 -13.29 5.57
CA ALA A 48 -3.80 -12.58 5.10
C ALA A 48 -2.89 -12.21 6.28
N PHE A 49 -1.60 -12.05 6.01
CA PHE A 49 -0.63 -11.56 6.99
C PHE A 49 -0.86 -10.08 7.34
N LYS A 50 -1.13 -9.25 6.32
CA LYS A 50 -1.38 -7.81 6.46
C LYS A 50 -2.20 -7.30 5.28
N ILE A 51 -3.03 -6.28 5.49
CA ILE A 51 -3.73 -5.57 4.42
C ILE A 51 -3.54 -4.06 4.63
N ASN A 52 -3.20 -3.31 3.58
CA ASN A 52 -3.22 -1.85 3.63
C ASN A 52 -4.33 -1.30 2.74
N PHE A 53 -5.13 -0.39 3.30
CA PHE A 53 -6.03 0.47 2.54
C PHE A 53 -5.40 1.85 2.44
N TYR A 54 -5.07 2.29 1.23
CA TYR A 54 -4.45 3.59 1.02
C TYR A 54 -5.49 4.70 1.11
N LYS A 55 -5.19 5.77 1.86
CA LYS A 55 -6.15 6.84 2.15
C LYS A 55 -6.27 7.87 1.03
N GLU A 56 -5.21 8.02 0.22
CA GLU A 56 -5.07 9.11 -0.76
C GLU A 56 -5.07 8.63 -2.22
N ILE A 57 -4.92 7.33 -2.43
CA ILE A 57 -4.90 6.70 -3.76
C ILE A 57 -5.78 5.45 -3.75
N ASP A 58 -6.36 5.13 -4.90
CA ASP A 58 -7.18 3.93 -5.09
C ASP A 58 -6.29 2.69 -5.16
N LEU A 59 -5.78 2.26 -3.99
CA LEU A 59 -4.92 1.10 -3.85
C LEU A 59 -5.26 0.34 -2.57
N LEU A 60 -5.37 -0.98 -2.71
CA LEU A 60 -5.41 -1.93 -1.62
C LEU A 60 -4.27 -2.92 -1.83
N THR A 61 -3.46 -3.17 -0.80
CA THR A 61 -2.44 -4.21 -0.86
C THR A 61 -2.68 -5.30 0.17
N GLU A 62 -2.51 -6.55 -0.23
CA GLU A 62 -2.68 -7.72 0.61
C GLU A 62 -1.38 -8.53 0.62
N TYR A 63 -0.90 -8.82 1.82
CA TYR A 63 0.28 -9.62 2.07
C TYR A 63 -0.18 -11.01 2.49
N SER A 64 0.08 -12.03 1.68
CA SER A 64 -0.18 -13.43 2.09
C SER A 64 0.88 -13.94 3.06
N THR A 65 2.08 -13.37 2.99
CA THR A 65 3.25 -13.59 3.86
C THR A 65 4.04 -12.28 3.90
N VAL A 66 5.12 -12.23 4.69
CA VAL A 66 5.95 -11.02 4.84
C VAL A 66 6.51 -10.50 3.50
N ASP A 67 6.74 -11.39 2.54
CA ASP A 67 7.42 -11.11 1.27
C ASP A 67 6.53 -11.27 0.03
N LYS A 68 5.28 -11.71 0.17
CA LYS A 68 4.33 -11.87 -0.95
C LYS A 68 3.18 -10.88 -0.87
N LEU A 69 3.32 -9.80 -1.63
CA LEU A 69 2.31 -8.76 -1.80
C LEU A 69 1.57 -8.91 -3.12
N ILE A 70 0.26 -8.66 -3.07
CA ILE A 70 -0.61 -8.46 -4.24
C ILE A 70 -1.32 -7.12 -4.07
N SER A 71 -1.47 -6.38 -5.17
CA SER A 71 -2.14 -5.09 -5.21
C SER A 71 -3.45 -5.17 -5.98
N TYR A 72 -4.43 -4.40 -5.53
CA TYR A 72 -5.74 -4.27 -6.16
C TYR A 72 -6.13 -2.81 -6.27
N ILE A 73 -6.86 -2.48 -7.32
CA ILE A 73 -7.54 -1.18 -7.46
C ILE A 73 -8.94 -1.36 -6.86
N PRO A 74 -9.25 -0.77 -5.69
CA PRO A 74 -10.57 -0.84 -5.12
C PRO A 74 -11.55 -0.02 -5.95
N SER A 75 -12.76 -0.54 -6.04
CA SER A 75 -13.97 0.16 -6.44
C SER A 75 -14.84 0.39 -5.21
N GLY A 76 -15.52 1.54 -5.15
CA GLY A 76 -16.40 1.86 -4.02
C GLY A 76 -15.66 1.90 -2.69
N TYR A 77 -14.44 2.43 -2.65
CA TYR A 77 -13.76 2.75 -1.39
C TYR A 77 -14.56 3.83 -0.65
N VAL A 78 -14.88 3.57 0.61
CA VAL A 78 -15.59 4.48 1.49
C VAL A 78 -14.92 4.45 2.86
N ASP A 79 -14.51 5.62 3.34
CA ASP A 79 -14.02 5.83 4.69
C ASP A 79 -15.06 6.62 5.49
N ASN A 80 -15.82 5.92 6.32
CA ASN A 80 -16.82 6.48 7.24
C ASN A 80 -16.27 6.56 8.67
N SER A 81 -14.95 6.51 8.85
CA SER A 81 -14.32 6.52 10.18
C SER A 81 -14.71 7.77 10.96
N THR A 82 -14.96 7.60 12.25
CA THR A 82 -15.36 8.66 13.18
C THR A 82 -14.17 9.11 14.04
N SER A 83 -14.42 9.90 15.09
CA SER A 83 -13.43 10.18 16.13
C SER A 83 -12.99 8.93 16.90
N ASP A 84 -13.89 7.95 17.03
CA ASP A 84 -13.73 6.83 17.95
C ASP A 84 -13.54 5.49 17.24
N ASP A 85 -13.98 5.39 15.98
CA ASP A 85 -14.03 4.13 15.23
C ASP A 85 -13.41 4.26 13.83
N TYR A 86 -12.71 3.22 13.40
CA TYR A 86 -12.37 2.95 12.00
C TYR A 86 -13.55 2.26 11.34
N ILE A 87 -14.07 2.83 10.24
CA ILE A 87 -15.17 2.25 9.46
C ILE A 87 -14.80 2.37 7.98
N ILE A 88 -14.27 1.28 7.42
CA ILE A 88 -13.72 1.27 6.06
C ILE A 88 -14.44 0.21 5.23
N GLU A 89 -14.86 0.58 4.03
CA GLU A 89 -15.40 -0.35 3.03
C GLU A 89 -14.62 -0.24 1.73
N ALA A 90 -14.33 -1.36 1.08
CA ALA A 90 -13.80 -1.36 -0.27
C ALA A 90 -14.21 -2.64 -1.01
N THR A 91 -14.34 -2.55 -2.33
CA THR A 91 -14.67 -3.71 -3.17
C THR A 91 -13.57 -3.91 -4.20
N VAL A 92 -12.98 -5.10 -4.27
CA VAL A 92 -11.94 -5.43 -5.25
C VAL A 92 -12.37 -6.62 -6.11
N ILE A 93 -11.80 -6.73 -7.30
CA ILE A 93 -11.88 -7.94 -8.11
C ILE A 93 -10.64 -8.78 -7.80
N LYS A 94 -10.87 -10.02 -7.40
CA LYS A 94 -9.83 -11.02 -7.15
C LYS A 94 -9.96 -12.17 -8.14
N GLU A 95 -8.92 -12.98 -8.23
CA GLU A 95 -8.88 -14.16 -9.08
C GLU A 95 -8.75 -15.42 -8.22
N ARG A 96 -9.44 -16.49 -8.61
CA ARG A 96 -9.26 -17.84 -8.04
C ARG A 96 -9.03 -18.84 -9.16
N THR A 97 -8.26 -19.88 -8.88
CA THR A 97 -8.16 -21.05 -9.77
C THR A 97 -9.30 -22.00 -9.45
N VAL A 98 -10.05 -22.41 -10.47
CA VAL A 98 -11.11 -23.42 -10.39
C VAL A 98 -10.86 -24.52 -11.41
N THR A 99 -11.16 -25.77 -11.05
CA THR A 99 -11.03 -26.92 -11.96
C THR A 99 -12.37 -27.20 -12.62
N VAL A 100 -12.42 -27.13 -13.95
CA VAL A 100 -13.58 -27.45 -14.77
C VAL A 100 -13.15 -28.50 -15.78
N ASP A 101 -13.81 -29.65 -15.81
CA ASP A 101 -13.49 -30.76 -16.72
C ASP A 101 -12.00 -31.15 -16.71
N ASP A 102 -11.41 -31.26 -15.52
CA ASP A 102 -9.97 -31.56 -15.28
C ASP A 102 -8.98 -30.49 -15.78
N GLU A 103 -9.46 -29.33 -16.23
CA GLU A 103 -8.64 -28.18 -16.61
C GLU A 103 -8.70 -27.06 -15.56
N GLU A 104 -7.56 -26.45 -15.26
CA GLU A 104 -7.50 -25.27 -14.39
C GLU A 104 -7.87 -24.01 -15.17
N THR A 105 -8.83 -23.25 -14.64
CA THR A 105 -9.26 -21.97 -15.19
C THR A 105 -9.18 -20.89 -14.12
N ILE A 106 -8.85 -19.66 -14.53
CA ILE A 106 -8.82 -18.51 -13.64
C ILE A 106 -10.19 -17.82 -13.74
N GLU A 107 -10.86 -17.72 -12.60
CA GLU A 107 -12.16 -17.11 -12.48
C GLU A 107 -12.08 -15.84 -11.62
N PRO A 108 -12.44 -14.65 -12.14
CA PRO A 108 -12.59 -13.47 -11.32
C PRO A 108 -13.81 -13.56 -10.40
N TYR A 109 -13.68 -13.03 -9.20
CA TYR A 109 -14.77 -12.87 -8.24
C TYR A 109 -14.66 -11.51 -7.53
N THR A 110 -15.77 -11.02 -7.03
CA THR A 110 -15.82 -9.75 -6.29
C THR A 110 -15.62 -10.02 -4.80
N ALA A 111 -14.76 -9.25 -4.13
CA ALA A 111 -14.58 -9.30 -2.69
C ALA A 111 -14.88 -7.92 -2.08
N LYS A 112 -15.97 -7.82 -1.31
CA LYS A 112 -16.31 -6.64 -0.53
C LYS A 112 -15.77 -6.78 0.89
N TYR A 113 -14.87 -5.87 1.25
CA TYR A 113 -14.29 -5.71 2.58
C TYR A 113 -15.12 -4.71 3.38
N THR A 114 -15.39 -5.05 4.64
CA THR A 114 -16.03 -4.16 5.63
C THR A 114 -15.27 -4.28 6.94
N VAL A 115 -14.63 -3.19 7.34
CA VAL A 115 -13.72 -3.10 8.49
C VAL A 115 -14.37 -2.21 9.54
N ASN A 116 -14.49 -2.72 10.76
CA ASN A 116 -14.97 -1.97 11.92
C ASN A 116 -14.04 -2.22 13.10
N ALA A 117 -13.39 -1.18 13.61
CA ALA A 117 -12.45 -1.30 14.72
C ALA A 117 -12.43 -0.03 15.59
N SER A 118 -12.04 -0.16 16.86
CA SER A 118 -11.87 1.01 17.74
C SER A 118 -10.57 1.75 17.41
N LYS A 119 -10.61 3.08 17.33
CA LYS A 119 -9.39 3.92 17.22
C LYS A 119 -8.56 3.95 18.51
N ILE A 120 -9.18 3.63 19.65
CA ILE A 120 -8.49 3.65 20.95
C ILE A 120 -7.57 2.44 21.09
N THR A 121 -8.06 1.25 20.73
CA THR A 121 -7.31 0.00 20.92
C THR A 121 -6.76 -0.60 19.62
N GLY A 122 -7.31 -0.17 18.48
CA GLY A 122 -7.09 -0.77 17.16
C GLY A 122 -7.89 -2.04 16.93
N ASP A 123 -8.52 -2.63 17.96
CA ASP A 123 -9.12 -3.95 17.84
C ASP A 123 -10.49 -3.89 17.16
N GLY A 124 -10.80 -4.89 16.34
CA GLY A 124 -12.05 -4.93 15.63
C GLY A 124 -12.29 -6.20 14.82
N THR A 125 -13.19 -6.07 13.84
CA THR A 125 -13.56 -7.14 12.93
C THR A 125 -13.49 -6.68 11.49
N MET A 126 -13.05 -7.57 10.61
CA MET A 126 -13.16 -7.42 9.16
C MET A 126 -14.05 -8.53 8.62
N VAL A 127 -15.04 -8.16 7.83
CA VAL A 127 -15.88 -9.09 7.08
C VAL A 127 -15.54 -8.98 5.61
N VAL A 128 -15.34 -10.12 4.95
CA VAL A 128 -15.12 -10.21 3.51
C VAL A 128 -16.26 -11.03 2.91
N LEU A 129 -17.12 -10.35 2.14
CA LEU A 129 -18.17 -10.98 1.33
C LEU A 129 -17.64 -11.19 -0.08
N SER A 130 -17.45 -12.45 -0.46
CA SER A 130 -17.08 -12.85 -1.81
C SER A 130 -18.32 -13.21 -2.61
N THR A 131 -18.40 -12.74 -3.85
CA THR A 131 -19.45 -13.09 -4.83
C THR A 131 -18.79 -13.65 -6.08
N TYR A 132 -19.11 -14.89 -6.43
CA TYR A 132 -18.56 -15.63 -7.57
C TYR A 132 -19.44 -15.47 -8.83
N GLN A 133 -19.00 -15.96 -9.99
CA GLN A 133 -19.72 -15.71 -11.25
C GLN A 133 -21.08 -16.41 -11.34
N ASP A 134 -21.22 -17.53 -10.65
CA ASP A 134 -22.48 -18.28 -10.48
C ASP A 134 -23.44 -17.62 -9.47
N ALA A 135 -23.09 -16.43 -8.95
CA ALA A 135 -23.77 -15.70 -7.90
C ALA A 135 -23.78 -16.40 -6.54
N GLU A 136 -23.01 -17.47 -6.35
CA GLU A 136 -22.73 -17.97 -5.02
C GLU A 136 -21.97 -16.93 -4.21
N THR A 137 -22.22 -16.92 -2.90
CA THR A 137 -21.55 -16.02 -1.97
C THR A 137 -20.89 -16.77 -0.84
N SER A 138 -19.76 -16.24 -0.38
CA SER A 138 -19.06 -16.72 0.80
C SER A 138 -18.74 -15.54 1.70
N THR A 139 -18.94 -15.71 3.01
CA THR A 139 -18.67 -14.67 4.00
C THR A 139 -17.60 -15.18 4.97
N ASN A 140 -16.47 -14.48 5.01
CA ASN A 140 -15.42 -14.72 5.99
C ASN A 140 -15.37 -13.58 7.00
N SER A 141 -15.23 -13.91 8.28
CA SER A 141 -15.10 -12.93 9.36
C SER A 141 -13.76 -13.13 10.07
N TYR A 142 -13.06 -12.04 10.31
CA TYR A 142 -11.74 -12.02 10.92
C TYR A 142 -11.74 -11.10 12.13
N ILE A 143 -11.05 -11.51 13.20
CA ILE A 143 -10.62 -10.60 14.27
C ILE A 143 -9.35 -9.92 13.78
N ILE A 144 -9.24 -8.61 13.97
CA ILE A 144 -8.15 -7.81 13.40
C ILE A 144 -7.66 -6.73 14.37
N LYS A 145 -6.50 -6.17 14.04
CA LYS A 145 -6.00 -4.92 14.58
C LYS A 145 -5.78 -3.88 13.46
N VAL A 146 -6.23 -2.66 13.65
CA VAL A 146 -6.09 -1.53 12.72
C VAL A 146 -5.19 -0.46 13.32
N SER A 147 -4.25 0.03 12.53
CA SER A 147 -3.42 1.21 12.83
C SER A 147 -3.41 2.18 11.65
N GLU A 148 -3.20 3.47 11.93
CA GLU A 148 -2.80 4.43 10.90
C GLU A 148 -1.28 4.40 10.78
N ASP A 149 -0.78 4.08 9.59
CA ASP A 149 0.64 3.99 9.29
C ASP A 149 0.98 4.81 8.05
N GLN A 150 2.27 5.01 7.80
CA GLN A 150 2.78 5.54 6.54
C GLN A 150 3.68 4.50 5.89
N VAL A 151 3.47 4.25 4.60
CA VAL A 151 4.27 3.31 3.81
C VAL A 151 4.82 4.00 2.58
N TYR A 152 6.01 3.60 2.15
CA TYR A 152 6.57 4.07 0.90
C TYR A 152 5.76 3.49 -0.27
N ASN A 153 5.39 4.38 -1.19
CA ASN A 153 4.77 4.05 -2.47
C ASN A 153 5.42 4.85 -3.59
#